data_AF-A0A382DWI2-F1
#
_entry.id   AF-A0A382DWI2-F1
#
_cell.length_a   1.000
_cell.length_b   1.000
_cell.length_c   1.000
_cell.angle_alpha   90.00
_cell.angle_beta   90.00
_cell.angle_gamma   90.00
#
_symmetry.space_group_name_H-M   'P 1'
#
loop_
_entity.id
_entity.type
_entity.pdbx_description
1 polymer ?
#
loop_
_entity_poly.entity_id
_entity_poly.type
_entity_poly.pdbx_seq_one_letter_code
_entity_poly.pdbx_strand_id
1 'polypeptide(L)'
;MGYIAGITKFFDNNMLLVSIIESLYLIYMFNFFKTTMAFHHPFEIFLTSFSEYVKHPIKTGLYENKICRFGNDISYIFAVYIIFRYILYKTNSIKKNTLCMINKTLIYVAFVVSLLMNMNAVIYLIPLLLLEYYYFIQKFC
;
A
#
# COMPACT_ATOMS: atom_id res chain seq x y z
N MET A 1 -8.19 -21.23 18.81
CA MET A 1 -6.73 -20.94 18.81
C MET A 1 -5.93 -21.74 17.77
N GLY A 2 -6.23 -23.02 17.50
CA GLY A 2 -5.47 -23.82 16.52
C GLY A 2 -5.50 -23.32 15.06
N TYR A 3 -6.63 -22.79 14.58
CA TYR A 3 -6.75 -22.30 13.20
C TYR A 3 -5.91 -21.05 12.91
N ILE A 4 -5.85 -20.11 13.87
CA ILE A 4 -5.06 -18.87 13.73
C ILE A 4 -3.56 -19.20 13.65
N ALA A 5 -3.09 -20.17 14.45
CA ALA A 5 -1.72 -20.65 14.40
C ALA A 5 -1.38 -21.37 13.08
N GLY A 6 -2.36 -22.04 12.46
CA GLY A 6 -2.20 -22.64 11.12
C GLY A 6 -2.01 -21.60 10.03
N ILE A 7 -2.80 -20.52 10.07
CA ILE A 7 -2.76 -19.42 9.09
C ILE A 7 -1.44 -18.66 9.18
N THR A 8 -0.97 -18.31 10.39
CA THR A 8 0.33 -17.63 10.55
C THR A 8 1.49 -18.49 10.07
N LYS A 9 1.47 -19.80 10.34
CA LYS A 9 2.48 -20.74 9.85
C LYS A 9 2.48 -20.87 8.33
N PHE A 10 1.31 -20.82 7.69
CA PHE A 10 1.21 -20.78 6.24
C PHE A 10 1.87 -19.51 5.67
N PHE A 11 1.58 -18.35 6.24
CA PHE A 11 2.19 -17.09 5.81
C PHE A 11 3.70 -17.07 6.07
N ASP A 12 4.18 -17.63 7.18
CA ASP A 12 5.60 -17.71 7.50
C ASP A 12 6.39 -18.49 6.46
N ASN A 13 5.85 -19.64 6.04
CA ASN A 13 6.47 -20.50 5.04
C ASN A 13 6.44 -19.87 3.63
N ASN A 14 5.46 -19.01 3.35
CA ASN A 14 5.20 -18.43 2.04
C ASN A 14 5.38 -16.91 2.01
N MET A 15 6.17 -16.35 2.93
CA MET A 15 6.26 -14.91 3.13
C MET A 15 6.66 -14.15 1.85
N LEU A 16 7.54 -14.72 1.02
CA LEU A 16 7.90 -14.14 -0.29
C LEU A 16 6.70 -14.11 -1.25
N LEU A 17 5.93 -15.20 -1.33
CA LEU A 17 4.75 -15.27 -2.18
C LEU A 17 3.71 -14.24 -1.73
N VAL A 18 3.52 -14.06 -0.42
CA VAL A 18 2.64 -13.03 0.15
C VAL A 18 3.09 -11.65 -0.28
N SER A 19 4.38 -11.32 -0.11
CA SER A 19 4.96 -10.05 -0.59
C SER A 19 4.74 -9.84 -2.09
N ILE A 20 4.92 -10.88 -2.92
CA ILE A 20 4.67 -10.78 -4.37
C ILE A 20 3.21 -10.47 -4.65
N ILE A 21 2.27 -11.15 -3.99
CA ILE A 21 0.84 -10.94 -4.16
C ILE A 21 0.45 -9.51 -3.71
N GLU A 22 0.97 -9.02 -2.59
CA GLU A 22 0.74 -7.65 -2.12
C GLU A 22 1.26 -6.61 -3.12
N SER A 23 2.48 -6.80 -3.62
CA SER A 23 3.07 -5.91 -4.63
C SER A 23 2.26 -5.89 -5.92
N LEU A 24 1.80 -7.06 -6.40
CA LEU A 24 0.95 -7.16 -7.59
C LEU A 24 -0.42 -6.51 -7.35
N TYR A 25 -1.03 -6.75 -6.19
CA TYR A 25 -2.28 -6.12 -5.80
C TYR A 25 -2.16 -4.59 -5.80
N LEU A 26 -1.11 -4.06 -5.17
CA LEU A 26 -0.86 -2.63 -5.09
C LEU A 26 -0.68 -2.02 -6.49
N ILE A 27 0.18 -2.61 -7.32
CA ILE A 27 0.41 -2.15 -8.70
C ILE A 27 -0.89 -2.20 -9.49
N TYR A 28 -1.64 -3.30 -9.40
CA TYR A 28 -2.92 -3.45 -10.10
C TYR A 28 -3.92 -2.36 -9.71
N MET A 29 -4.12 -2.16 -8.40
CA MET A 29 -5.11 -1.20 -7.89
C MET A 29 -4.72 0.25 -8.20
N PHE A 30 -3.44 0.58 -8.18
CA PHE A 30 -3.00 1.95 -8.43
C PHE A 30 -2.84 2.26 -9.91
N ASN A 31 -2.52 1.30 -10.78
CA ASN A 31 -2.21 1.58 -12.19
C ASN A 31 -3.29 1.13 -13.17
N PHE A 32 -3.95 0.00 -12.90
CA PHE A 32 -4.81 -0.67 -13.88
C PHE A 32 -6.29 -0.65 -13.51
N PHE A 33 -6.60 -0.61 -12.22
CA PHE A 33 -7.99 -0.62 -11.76
C PHE A 33 -8.73 0.64 -12.21
N LYS A 34 -9.93 0.44 -12.76
CA LYS A 34 -10.81 1.51 -13.24
C LYS A 34 -12.17 1.37 -12.58
N THR A 35 -12.77 2.49 -12.23
CA THR A 35 -14.11 2.55 -11.64
C THR A 35 -14.81 3.84 -12.04
N THR A 36 -16.13 3.84 -12.00
CA THR A 36 -16.94 5.08 -12.11
C THR A 36 -17.07 5.79 -10.77
N MET A 37 -16.87 5.08 -9.65
CA MET A 37 -17.03 5.62 -8.30
C MET A 37 -15.79 6.42 -7.89
N ALA A 38 -16.00 7.66 -7.45
CA ALA A 38 -14.95 8.50 -6.90
C ALA A 38 -15.41 9.04 -5.54
N PHE A 39 -14.66 8.68 -4.50
CA PHE A 39 -14.80 9.22 -3.16
C PHE A 39 -13.86 10.42 -3.06
N HIS A 40 -14.43 11.55 -2.65
CA HIS A 40 -13.72 12.82 -2.58
C HIS A 40 -13.79 13.39 -1.17
N HIS A 41 -12.68 13.95 -0.71
CA HIS A 41 -12.64 14.77 0.51
C HIS A 41 -12.45 16.26 0.16
N PRO A 42 -13.05 17.21 0.91
CA PRO A 42 -12.92 18.67 0.65
C PRO A 42 -11.48 19.19 0.48
N PHE A 43 -10.51 18.57 1.17
CA PHE A 43 -9.09 18.93 1.08
C PHE A 43 -8.43 18.62 -0.28
N GLU A 44 -9.01 17.74 -1.10
CA GLU A 44 -8.47 17.39 -2.43
C GLU A 44 -8.46 18.58 -3.40
N ILE A 45 -9.39 19.53 -3.23
CA ILE A 45 -9.51 20.73 -4.09
C ILE A 45 -8.28 21.63 -3.95
N PHE A 46 -7.68 21.68 -2.75
CA PHE A 46 -6.49 22.49 -2.51
C PHE A 46 -5.24 21.88 -3.17
N LEU A 47 -5.10 20.54 -3.11
CA LEU A 47 -3.95 19.83 -3.67
C LEU A 47 -3.98 19.72 -5.20
N THR A 48 -5.17 19.54 -5.79
CA THR A 48 -5.32 19.51 -7.26
C THR A 48 -4.98 20.84 -7.94
N SER A 49 -4.97 21.93 -7.19
CA SER A 49 -4.55 23.26 -7.66
C SER A 49 -3.02 23.44 -7.67
N PHE A 50 -2.26 22.56 -7.01
CA PHE A 50 -0.82 22.74 -6.81
C PHE A 50 0.05 22.24 -7.98
N SER A 51 -0.29 21.10 -8.61
CA SER A 51 0.51 20.53 -9.70
C SER A 51 -0.27 19.50 -10.51
N GLU A 52 -0.05 19.45 -11.83
CA GLU A 52 -0.63 18.42 -12.71
C GLU A 52 -0.26 16.99 -12.34
N TYR A 53 0.87 16.80 -11.65
CA TYR A 53 1.34 15.50 -11.25
C TYR A 53 0.50 14.87 -10.12
N VAL A 54 -0.17 15.73 -9.33
CA VAL A 54 -1.09 15.34 -8.25
C VAL A 54 -2.55 15.56 -8.64
N LYS A 55 -2.82 16.12 -9.83
CA LYS A 55 -4.18 16.20 -10.38
C LYS A 55 -4.74 14.79 -10.57
N HIS A 56 -5.87 14.52 -9.93
CA HIS A 56 -6.71 13.35 -10.15
C HIS A 56 -8.07 13.79 -10.73
N PRO A 57 -8.78 12.91 -11.46
CA PRO A 57 -10.11 13.25 -12.00
C PRO A 57 -11.09 13.54 -10.86
N ILE A 58 -11.75 14.70 -10.89
CA ILE A 58 -12.81 15.08 -9.95
C ILE A 58 -14.15 14.99 -10.70
N LYS A 59 -15.08 14.15 -10.23
CA LYS A 59 -16.47 14.06 -10.72
C LYS A 59 -16.64 13.89 -12.24
N THR A 60 -15.81 13.08 -12.89
CA THR A 60 -16.00 12.78 -14.32
C THR A 60 -17.18 11.84 -14.58
N GLY A 61 -17.51 10.96 -13.62
CA GLY A 61 -18.46 9.85 -13.83
C GLY A 61 -17.97 8.79 -14.84
N LEU A 62 -16.77 8.98 -15.40
CA LEU A 62 -16.18 8.12 -16.41
C LEU A 62 -15.54 6.89 -15.77
N TYR A 63 -15.58 5.78 -16.50
CA TYR A 63 -14.89 4.54 -16.14
C TYR A 63 -13.40 4.66 -16.44
N GLU A 64 -12.64 5.09 -15.43
CA GLU A 64 -11.21 5.36 -15.56
C GLU A 64 -10.47 5.07 -14.25
N ASN A 65 -9.14 5.10 -14.29
CA ASN A 65 -8.33 5.01 -13.09
C ASN A 65 -8.44 6.35 -12.34
N LYS A 66 -8.83 6.27 -11.06
CA LYS A 66 -9.05 7.44 -10.22
C LYS A 66 -7.80 7.88 -9.44
N ILE A 67 -6.71 7.14 -9.54
CA ILE A 67 -5.42 7.47 -8.92
C ILE A 67 -4.64 8.43 -9.83
N CYS A 68 -3.99 9.43 -9.24
CA CYS A 68 -3.14 10.37 -9.97
C CYS A 68 -1.79 9.74 -10.34
N ARG A 69 -1.08 10.38 -11.28
CA ARG A 69 0.25 9.91 -11.76
C ARG A 69 1.25 9.73 -10.63
N PHE A 70 1.27 10.63 -9.64
CA PHE A 70 2.10 10.46 -8.44
C PHE A 70 1.83 9.15 -7.71
N GLY A 71 0.56 8.73 -7.61
CA GLY A 71 0.19 7.47 -6.94
C GLY A 71 0.66 6.26 -7.70
N ASN A 72 0.53 6.32 -9.02
CA ASN A 72 1.00 5.28 -9.91
C ASN A 72 2.52 5.07 -9.70
N ASP A 73 3.31 6.14 -9.70
CA ASP A 73 4.76 6.05 -9.54
C ASP A 73 5.17 5.55 -8.14
N ILE A 74 4.56 6.10 -7.09
CA ILE A 74 4.81 5.67 -5.71
C ILE A 74 4.41 4.20 -5.50
N SER A 75 3.36 3.71 -6.17
CA SER A 75 2.94 2.31 -6.05
C SER A 75 4.02 1.33 -6.51
N TYR A 76 4.79 1.66 -7.55
CA TYR A 76 5.92 0.83 -7.98
C TYR A 76 7.05 0.84 -6.96
N ILE A 77 7.40 2.02 -6.43
CA ILE A 77 8.43 2.15 -5.39
C ILE A 77 8.05 1.33 -4.15
N PHE A 78 6.79 1.43 -3.73
CA PHE A 78 6.32 0.72 -2.56
C PHE A 78 6.23 -0.79 -2.79
N ALA A 79 5.80 -1.22 -3.97
CA ALA A 79 5.81 -2.64 -4.38
C ALA A 79 7.22 -3.24 -4.39
N VAL A 80 8.23 -2.49 -4.84
CA VAL A 80 9.63 -2.92 -4.78
C VAL A 80 10.08 -3.07 -3.33
N TYR A 81 9.74 -2.11 -2.47
CA TYR A 81 10.06 -2.19 -1.04
C TYR A 81 9.43 -3.43 -0.37
N ILE A 82 8.17 -3.76 -0.67
CA ILE A 82 7.44 -4.92 -0.11
C ILE A 82 8.14 -6.25 -0.42
N ILE A 83 8.78 -6.36 -1.58
CA ILE A 83 9.60 -7.53 -1.93
C ILE A 83 10.97 -7.43 -1.27
N PHE A 84 11.59 -6.26 -1.31
CA PHE A 84 12.94 -6.06 -0.78
C PHE A 84 13.02 -6.29 0.74
N ARG A 85 11.98 -5.92 1.51
CA ARG A 85 11.94 -6.18 2.96
C ARG A 85 12.00 -7.68 3.30
N TYR A 86 11.45 -8.55 2.46
CA TYR A 86 11.54 -10.00 2.66
C TYR A 86 13.00 -10.43 2.59
N ILE A 87 13.74 -9.90 1.61
CA ILE A 87 15.17 -10.18 1.46
C ILE A 87 15.91 -9.69 2.70
N LEU A 88 15.70 -8.44 3.12
CA LEU A 88 16.32 -7.84 4.32
C LEU A 88 16.06 -8.67 5.59
N TYR A 89 14.84 -9.17 5.76
CA TYR A 89 14.47 -10.02 6.87
C TYR A 89 15.16 -11.39 6.80
N LYS A 90 15.13 -12.04 5.62
CA LYS A 90 15.66 -13.39 5.44
C LYS A 90 17.18 -13.47 5.56
N THR A 91 17.89 -12.45 5.07
CA THR A 91 19.35 -12.36 5.14
C THR A 91 19.86 -11.82 6.48
N ASN A 92 18.97 -11.39 7.38
CA ASN A 92 19.32 -10.67 8.61
C ASN A 92 20.28 -9.49 8.37
N SER A 93 20.20 -8.85 7.20
CA SER A 93 21.10 -7.74 6.82
C SER A 93 20.93 -6.52 7.72
N ILE A 94 19.78 -6.38 8.37
CA ILE A 94 19.44 -5.26 9.25
C ILE A 94 18.88 -5.82 10.57
N LYS A 95 19.15 -5.12 11.68
CA LYS A 95 18.56 -5.44 12.99
C LYS A 95 17.03 -5.46 12.91
N LYS A 96 16.41 -6.49 13.49
CA LYS A 96 14.95 -6.66 13.54
C LYS A 96 14.20 -5.38 13.98
N ASN A 97 14.68 -4.72 15.03
CA ASN A 97 14.09 -3.47 15.53
C ASN A 97 14.10 -2.33 14.49
N THR A 98 15.18 -2.21 13.70
CA THR A 98 15.28 -1.20 12.64
C THR A 98 14.31 -1.52 11.50
N LEU A 99 14.17 -2.80 11.12
CA LEU A 99 13.18 -3.23 10.11
C LEU A 99 11.74 -2.96 10.58
N CYS A 100 11.42 -3.24 11.85
CA CYS A 100 10.15 -2.89 12.46
C CYS A 100 9.85 -1.38 12.35
N MET A 101 10.81 -0.52 12.71
CA MET A 101 10.64 0.94 12.62
C MET A 101 10.43 1.43 11.19
N ILE A 102 11.18 0.88 10.23
CA ILE A 102 11.04 1.25 8.80
C ILE A 102 9.65 0.83 8.30
N ASN A 103 9.23 -0.41 8.53
CA ASN A 103 7.94 -0.91 8.06
C ASN A 103 6.78 -0.13 8.68
N LYS A 104 6.84 0.12 9.99
CA LYS A 104 5.84 0.93 10.71
C LYS A 104 5.76 2.35 10.16
N THR A 105 6.90 3.01 9.97
CA THR A 105 6.96 4.37 9.38
C THR A 105 6.37 4.39 7.97
N LEU A 106 6.72 3.41 7.13
CA LEU A 106 6.21 3.35 5.76
C LEU A 106 4.71 3.16 5.69
N ILE A 107 4.12 2.35 6.58
CA ILE A 107 2.66 2.17 6.66
C ILE A 107 1.97 3.48 7.02
N TYR A 108 2.47 4.20 8.02
CA TYR A 108 1.91 5.52 8.40
C TYR A 108 2.04 6.53 7.28
N VAL A 109 3.22 6.60 6.64
CA VAL A 109 3.45 7.50 5.50
C VAL A 109 2.54 7.14 4.34
N ALA A 110 2.41 5.86 3.99
CA ALA A 110 1.53 5.40 2.91
C ALA A 110 0.07 5.77 3.18
N PHE A 111 -0.41 5.60 4.42
CA PHE A 111 -1.75 6.01 4.82
C PHE A 111 -1.94 7.53 4.70
N VAL A 112 -1.04 8.34 5.26
CA VAL A 112 -1.12 9.82 5.19
C VAL A 112 -1.05 10.31 3.75
N VAL A 113 -0.10 9.78 2.95
CA VAL A 113 0.03 10.13 1.53
C VAL A 113 -1.25 9.74 0.79
N SER A 114 -1.80 8.55 1.00
CA SER A 114 -3.05 8.15 0.34
C SER A 114 -4.23 9.08 0.67
N LEU A 115 -4.33 9.57 1.92
CA LEU A 115 -5.33 10.56 2.33
C LEU A 115 -5.16 11.91 1.64
N LEU A 116 -3.92 12.33 1.38
CA LEU A 116 -3.63 13.58 0.66
C LEU A 116 -3.94 13.49 -0.83
N MET A 117 -3.96 12.27 -1.39
CA MET A 117 -4.17 12.04 -2.81
C MET A 117 -5.66 11.98 -3.15
N ASN A 118 -6.36 10.95 -2.68
CA ASN A 118 -7.82 10.87 -2.69
C ASN A 118 -8.33 9.70 -1.86
N MET A 119 -9.62 9.72 -1.52
CA MET A 119 -10.22 8.63 -0.74
C MET A 119 -10.25 7.27 -1.46
N ASN A 120 -10.21 7.24 -2.80
CA ASN A 120 -10.07 5.98 -3.53
C ASN A 120 -8.72 5.29 -3.22
N ALA A 121 -7.63 6.05 -3.17
CA ALA A 121 -6.29 5.54 -2.84
C ALA A 121 -6.27 4.91 -1.45
N VAL A 122 -6.93 5.54 -0.47
CA VAL A 122 -7.07 5.01 0.89
C VAL A 122 -7.80 3.67 0.86
N ILE A 123 -8.95 3.59 0.19
CA ILE A 123 -9.77 2.38 0.09
C ILE A 123 -8.96 1.25 -0.55
N TYR A 124 -8.23 1.55 -1.61
CA TYR A 124 -7.42 0.55 -2.33
C TYR A 124 -6.26 0.04 -1.47
N LEU A 125 -5.75 0.87 -0.55
CA LEU A 125 -4.68 0.49 0.36
C LEU A 125 -5.17 -0.37 1.54
N ILE A 126 -6.47 -0.38 1.88
CA ILE A 126 -7.01 -1.08 3.05
C ILE A 126 -6.56 -2.55 3.14
N PRO A 127 -6.72 -3.40 2.10
CA PRO A 127 -6.32 -4.82 2.21
C PRO A 127 -4.83 -5.00 2.52
N LEU A 128 -3.99 -4.12 1.96
CA LEU A 128 -2.55 -4.10 2.21
C LEU A 128 -2.28 -3.66 3.66
N LEU A 129 -2.86 -2.55 4.12
CA LEU A 129 -2.69 -2.05 5.50
C LEU A 129 -3.12 -3.07 6.55
N LEU A 130 -4.20 -3.81 6.30
CA LEU A 130 -4.67 -4.87 7.20
C LEU A 130 -3.63 -6.00 7.30
N LEU A 131 -3.11 -6.45 6.16
CA LEU A 131 -2.12 -7.53 6.13
C LEU A 131 -0.80 -7.10 6.79
N GLU A 132 -0.36 -5.88 6.52
CA GLU A 132 0.78 -5.25 7.20
C GLU A 132 0.61 -5.24 8.72
N TYR A 133 -0.53 -4.75 9.20
CA TYR A 133 -0.76 -4.53 10.62
C TYR A 133 -0.91 -5.86 11.39
N TYR A 134 -1.68 -6.80 10.85
CA TYR A 134 -1.96 -8.06 11.54
C TYR A 134 -0.85 -9.10 11.40
N TYR A 135 -0.11 -9.11 10.29
CA TYR A 135 0.89 -10.14 10.05
C TYR A 135 2.32 -9.59 10.12
N PHE A 136 2.70 -8.63 9.26
CA PHE A 136 4.10 -8.22 9.15
C PHE A 136 4.61 -7.43 10.35
N ILE A 137 3.82 -6.50 10.91
CA ILE A 137 4.23 -5.78 12.13
C ILE A 137 4.43 -6.77 13.28
N GLN A 138 3.53 -7.74 13.47
CA GLN A 138 3.68 -8.74 14.52
C GLN A 138 4.93 -9.63 14.31
N LYS A 139 5.27 -9.91 13.05
CA LYS A 139 6.45 -10.73 12.71
C LYS A 139 7.76 -9.96 12.93
N PHE A 140 7.78 -8.69 12.54
CA PHE A 140 8.99 -7.87 12.53
C PHE A 140 9.28 -7.14 13.85
N CYS A 141 8.32 -6.92 14.74
CA CYS A 141 8.51 -6.11 15.95
C CYS A 141 8.84 -6.88 17.24
#